data_AF-A0A0R2PET7-F1
#
_entry.id   AF-A0A0R2PET7-F1
#
_cell.length_a   1.000
_cell.length_b   1.000
_cell.length_c   1.000
_cell.angle_alpha   90.00
_cell.angle_beta   90.00
_cell.angle_gamma   90.00
#
_symmetry.space_group_name_H-M   'P 1'
#
loop_
_entity.id
_entity.type
_entity.pdbx_description
1 polymer ?
#
loop_
_entity_poly.entity_id
_entity_poly.type
_entity_poly.pdbx_seq_one_letter_code
_entity_poly.pdbx_strand_id
1 'polypeptide(L)'
;MFELIALTALIYLFLSRKKKARKPRTLDAELKQLIQESDDATAIGSDIKRFLLDVLSDNANDLEKFSDTRIAQAQRILDRAGPASFYWMTEIAAQLATLAAAQINGIPTNVNAELRGSATPKRS
;
A
#
# COMPACT_ATOMS: atom_id res chain seq x y z
N MET A 1 -49.38 -13.10 28.91
CA MET A 1 -48.58 -14.35 29.04
C MET A 1 -47.62 -14.52 27.85
N PHE A 2 -48.11 -14.45 26.60
CA PHE A 2 -47.26 -14.60 25.40
C PHE A 2 -46.20 -13.48 25.22
N GLU A 3 -46.48 -12.24 25.60
CA GLU A 3 -45.54 -11.13 25.46
C GLU A 3 -44.27 -11.28 26.33
N LEU A 4 -44.40 -11.81 27.55
CA LEU A 4 -43.25 -12.10 28.42
C LEU A 4 -42.40 -13.24 27.87
N ILE A 5 -43.03 -14.25 27.27
CA ILE A 5 -42.33 -15.37 26.61
C ILE A 5 -41.61 -14.87 25.36
N ALA A 6 -42.23 -13.99 24.58
CA ALA A 6 -41.62 -13.37 23.40
C ALA A 6 -40.42 -12.49 23.78
N LEU A 7 -40.54 -11.66 24.83
CA LEU A 7 -39.46 -10.81 25.31
C LEU A 7 -38.26 -11.62 25.81
N THR A 8 -38.52 -12.67 26.61
CA THR A 8 -37.47 -13.56 27.13
C THR A 8 -36.79 -14.35 26.02
N ALA A 9 -37.52 -14.82 25.01
CA ALA A 9 -36.95 -15.47 23.84
C ALA A 9 -36.05 -14.52 23.02
N LEU A 10 -36.45 -13.25 22.88
CA LEU A 10 -35.69 -12.25 22.14
C LEU A 10 -34.38 -11.89 22.84
N ILE A 11 -34.41 -11.73 24.17
CA ILE A 11 -33.22 -11.53 25.01
C ILE A 11 -32.29 -12.75 24.92
N TYR A 12 -32.84 -13.96 25.04
CA TYR A 12 -32.06 -15.20 24.94
C TYR A 12 -31.37 -15.35 23.57
N LEU A 13 -32.06 -15.02 22.48
CA LEU A 13 -31.50 -15.04 21.13
C LEU A 13 -30.41 -13.97 20.96
N PHE A 14 -30.55 -12.81 21.59
CA PHE A 14 -29.55 -11.75 21.56
C PHE A 14 -28.27 -12.12 22.33
N LEU A 15 -28.39 -12.79 23.48
CA LEU A 15 -27.24 -13.29 24.24
C LEU A 15 -26.57 -14.50 23.56
N SER A 16 -27.34 -15.36 22.90
CA SER A 16 -26.84 -16.57 22.22
C SER A 16 -26.04 -16.29 20.95
N ARG A 17 -26.16 -15.08 20.36
CA ARG A 17 -25.43 -14.68 19.14
C ARG A 17 -23.93 -14.44 19.34
N LYS A 18 -23.39 -14.47 20.56
CA LYS A 18 -21.99 -14.10 20.82
C LYS A 18 -21.17 -15.19 21.47
N LYS A 19 -20.93 -16.30 20.77
CA LYS A 19 -19.66 -17.03 20.88
C LYS A 19 -19.23 -17.54 19.51
N LYS A 20 -18.70 -16.62 18.67
CA LYS A 20 -17.82 -17.05 17.57
C LYS A 20 -16.67 -17.81 18.22
N ALA A 21 -16.60 -19.12 17.99
CA ALA A 21 -15.48 -19.94 18.43
C ALA A 21 -14.19 -19.26 17.96
N ARG A 22 -13.36 -18.83 18.90
CA ARG A 22 -11.99 -18.41 18.57
C ARG A 22 -11.32 -19.66 18.01
N LYS A 23 -11.12 -19.68 16.69
CA LYS A 23 -10.30 -20.70 16.04
C LYS A 23 -8.98 -20.78 16.82
N PRO A 24 -8.52 -21.96 17.25
CA PRO A 24 -7.22 -22.07 17.89
C PRO A 24 -6.18 -21.53 16.91
N ARG A 25 -5.56 -20.40 17.26
CA ARG A 25 -4.50 -19.78 16.48
C ARG A 25 -3.24 -20.56 16.81
N THR A 26 -2.92 -21.55 15.98
CA THR A 26 -1.63 -22.24 16.09
C THR A 26 -0.53 -21.27 15.68
N LEU A 27 0.61 -21.32 16.36
CA LEU A 27 1.77 -20.46 16.06
C LEU A 27 2.14 -20.47 14.57
N ASP A 28 2.09 -21.65 13.94
CA ASP A 28 2.36 -21.80 12.50
C ASP A 28 1.34 -21.06 11.61
N ALA A 29 0.08 -20.99 12.03
CA ALA A 29 -0.95 -20.25 11.30
C ALA A 29 -0.76 -18.74 11.43
N GLU A 30 -0.31 -18.25 12.60
CA GLU A 30 0.03 -16.84 12.79
C GLU A 30 1.30 -16.45 12.03
N LEU A 31 2.32 -17.32 12.03
CA LEU A 31 3.55 -17.09 11.26
C LEU A 31 3.25 -17.06 9.76
N LYS A 32 2.48 -18.02 9.25
CA LYS A 32 2.07 -18.05 7.84
C LYS A 32 1.26 -16.80 7.47
N GLN A 33 0.36 -16.38 8.35
CA GLN A 33 -0.42 -15.16 8.14
C GLN A 33 0.48 -13.92 8.11
N LEU A 34 1.45 -13.81 9.02
CA LEU A 34 2.37 -12.68 9.08
C LEU A 34 3.29 -12.61 7.85
N ILE A 35 3.79 -13.76 7.40
CA ILE A 35 4.58 -13.86 6.16
C ILE A 35 3.73 -13.40 4.98
N GLN A 36 2.50 -13.92 4.86
CA GLN A 36 1.59 -13.55 3.79
C GLN A 36 1.24 -12.04 3.81
N GLU A 37 1.01 -11.47 4.99
CA GLU A 37 0.76 -10.03 5.16
C GLU A 37 1.99 -9.19 4.81
N SER A 38 3.20 -9.67 5.13
CA SER A 38 4.46 -8.99 4.75
C SER A 38 4.76 -9.04 3.25
N ASP A 39 4.43 -10.17 2.60
CA ASP A 39 4.54 -10.33 1.15
C ASP A 39 3.55 -9.42 0.44
N ASP A 40 2.31 -9.30 0.95
CA ASP A 40 1.29 -8.39 0.43
C ASP A 40 1.72 -6.92 0.57
N ALA A 41 2.28 -6.52 1.71
CA ALA A 41 2.79 -5.16 1.91
C ALA A 41 3.94 -4.82 0.96
N THR A 42 4.86 -5.77 0.74
CA THR A 42 5.98 -5.62 -0.20
C THR A 42 5.49 -5.50 -1.64
N ALA A 43 4.50 -6.32 -2.02
CA ALA A 43 3.90 -6.27 -3.35
C ALA A 43 3.19 -4.93 -3.60
N ILE A 44 2.44 -4.42 -2.62
CA ILE A 44 1.78 -3.12 -2.72
C ILE A 44 2.81 -1.99 -2.83
N GLY A 45 3.87 -2.00 -2.01
CA GLY A 45 4.94 -1.01 -2.10
C GLY A 45 5.61 -0.99 -3.48
N SER A 46 5.83 -2.17 -4.07
CA SER A 46 6.33 -2.29 -5.45
C SER A 46 5.36 -1.70 -6.48
N ASP A 47 4.06 -1.93 -6.35
CA ASP A 47 3.05 -1.37 -7.26
C ASP A 47 3.00 0.16 -7.18
N ILE A 48 3.06 0.71 -5.96
CA ILE A 48 3.13 2.16 -5.72
C ILE A 48 4.39 2.75 -6.35
N LYS A 49 5.56 2.11 -6.15
CA LYS A 49 6.82 2.57 -6.75
C LYS A 49 6.73 2.60 -8.28
N ARG A 50 6.18 1.55 -8.89
CA ARG A 50 5.99 1.49 -10.35
C ARG A 50 5.07 2.60 -10.84
N PHE A 51 3.95 2.82 -10.17
CA PHE A 51 3.04 3.92 -10.50
C PHE A 51 3.73 5.29 -10.46
N LEU A 52 4.53 5.57 -9.42
CA LEU A 52 5.26 6.84 -9.33
C LEU A 52 6.31 6.99 -10.44
N LEU A 53 7.01 5.91 -10.81
CA LEU A 53 7.96 5.91 -11.94
C LEU A 53 7.25 6.09 -13.29
N ASP A 54 6.09 5.47 -13.46
CA ASP A 54 5.25 5.64 -14.65
C ASP A 54 4.81 7.10 -14.81
N VAL A 55 4.38 7.77 -13.73
CA VAL A 55 4.02 9.20 -13.74
C VAL A 55 5.21 10.08 -14.10
N LEU A 56 6.41 9.78 -13.58
CA LEU A 56 7.64 10.50 -13.93
C LEU A 56 7.99 10.29 -15.41
N SER A 57 7.82 9.07 -15.92
CA SER A 57 8.04 8.73 -17.33
C SER A 57 7.06 9.48 -18.24
N ASP A 58 5.78 9.50 -17.90
CA ASP A 58 4.76 10.22 -18.65
C ASP A 58 5.07 11.72 -18.71
N ASN A 59 5.43 12.32 -17.58
CA ASN A 59 5.85 13.71 -17.53
C ASN A 59 7.13 13.98 -18.35
N ALA A 60 8.05 13.00 -18.44
CA ALA A 60 9.27 13.13 -19.23
C ALA A 60 9.06 12.97 -20.76
N ASN A 61 7.89 12.48 -21.16
CA ASN A 61 7.47 12.31 -22.55
C ASN A 61 6.32 13.26 -22.94
N ASP A 62 6.09 14.31 -22.14
CA ASP A 62 5.02 15.30 -22.32
C ASP A 62 3.62 14.67 -22.54
N LEU A 63 3.37 13.53 -21.91
CA LEU A 63 2.05 12.89 -21.92
C LEU A 63 1.07 13.63 -21.01
N GLU A 64 -0.21 13.43 -21.26
CA GLU A 64 -1.29 14.03 -20.48
C GLU A 64 -1.18 13.70 -18.99
N LYS A 65 -1.11 14.75 -18.17
CA LYS A 65 -1.12 14.61 -16.71
C LYS A 65 -2.51 14.15 -16.28
N PHE A 66 -2.54 13.12 -15.43
CA PHE A 66 -3.79 12.50 -14.95
C PHE A 66 -4.64 11.89 -16.07
N SER A 67 -4.00 11.27 -17.07
CA SER A 67 -4.72 10.47 -18.05
C SER A 67 -5.61 9.40 -17.39
N ASP A 68 -6.69 9.02 -18.07
CA ASP A 68 -7.61 7.99 -17.60
C ASP A 68 -6.89 6.68 -17.23
N THR A 69 -5.83 6.33 -17.97
CA THR A 69 -5.03 5.14 -17.69
C THR A 69 -4.30 5.24 -16.35
N ARG A 70 -3.73 6.41 -16.02
CA ARG A 70 -3.05 6.65 -14.74
C ARG A 70 -4.02 6.77 -13.59
N ILE A 71 -5.18 7.42 -13.79
CA ILE A 71 -6.24 7.46 -12.78
C ILE A 71 -6.73 6.03 -12.48
N ALA A 72 -6.98 5.21 -13.50
CA ALA A 72 -7.39 3.82 -13.31
C ALA A 72 -6.32 2.95 -12.63
N GLN A 73 -5.03 3.20 -12.90
CA GLN A 73 -3.93 2.55 -12.21
C GLN A 73 -3.88 2.96 -10.73
N ALA A 74 -3.99 4.26 -10.43
CA ALA A 74 -4.02 4.77 -9.08
C ALA A 74 -5.20 4.21 -8.28
N GLN A 75 -6.39 4.14 -8.88
CA GLN A 75 -7.59 3.59 -8.24
C GLN A 75 -7.40 2.13 -7.87
N ARG A 76 -6.83 1.30 -8.76
CA ARG A 76 -6.55 -0.12 -8.46
C ARG A 76 -5.59 -0.30 -7.28
N ILE A 77 -4.58 0.55 -7.18
CA ILE A 77 -3.65 0.54 -6.05
C ILE A 77 -4.38 0.95 -4.77
N LEU A 78 -5.20 2.00 -4.83
CA LEU A 78 -5.99 2.47 -3.69
C LEU A 78 -7.00 1.41 -3.23
N ASP A 79 -7.67 0.72 -4.15
CA ASP A 79 -8.64 -0.35 -3.82
C ASP A 79 -7.96 -1.53 -3.13
N ARG A 80 -6.73 -1.87 -3.53
CA ARG A 80 -5.96 -2.97 -2.97
C ARG A 80 -5.34 -2.63 -1.61
N ALA A 81 -4.78 -1.43 -1.49
CA ALA A 81 -3.97 -1.02 -0.35
C ALA A 81 -4.76 -0.21 0.69
N GLY A 82 -5.94 0.28 0.32
CA GLY A 82 -6.75 1.17 1.12
C GLY A 82 -6.08 2.54 1.37
N PRO A 83 -6.61 3.31 2.34
CA PRO A 83 -6.10 4.64 2.65
C PRO A 83 -4.62 4.70 3.05
N ALA A 84 -4.04 3.58 3.51
CA ALA A 84 -2.61 3.47 3.85
C ALA A 84 -1.69 3.71 2.62
N SER A 85 -2.20 3.50 1.41
CA SER A 85 -1.46 3.79 0.17
C SER A 85 -1.00 5.23 0.05
N PHE A 86 -1.74 6.20 0.59
CA PHE A 86 -1.34 7.61 0.56
C PHE A 86 -0.08 7.87 1.38
N TYR A 87 0.08 7.20 2.52
CA TYR A 87 1.28 7.31 3.34
C TYR A 87 2.50 6.75 2.59
N TRP A 88 2.37 5.56 2.00
CA TRP A 88 3.44 4.94 1.21
C TRP A 88 3.78 5.71 -0.06
N MET A 89 2.76 6.21 -0.79
CA MET A 89 2.97 7.07 -1.96
C MET A 89 3.78 8.32 -1.59
N THR A 90 3.42 8.98 -0.49
CA THR A 90 4.08 10.21 -0.04
C THR A 90 5.52 9.93 0.40
N GLU A 91 5.74 8.88 1.20
CA GLU A 91 7.07 8.51 1.69
C GLU A 91 8.01 8.12 0.54
N ILE A 92 7.55 7.28 -0.40
CA ILE A 92 8.35 6.89 -1.57
C ILE A 92 8.62 8.10 -2.47
N ALA A 93 7.64 8.95 -2.72
CA ALA A 93 7.83 10.16 -3.53
C ALA A 93 8.83 11.13 -2.89
N ALA A 94 8.79 11.30 -1.56
CA ALA A 94 9.74 12.12 -0.82
C ALA A 94 11.17 11.57 -0.97
N GLN A 95 11.36 10.26 -0.76
CA GLN A 95 12.67 9.62 -0.94
C GLN A 95 13.20 9.77 -2.37
N LEU A 96 12.35 9.57 -3.38
CA LEU A 96 12.72 9.77 -4.79
C LEU A 96 13.12 11.23 -5.06
N ALA A 97 12.37 12.20 -4.53
CA ALA A 97 12.67 13.62 -4.68
C ALA A 97 13.99 14.01 -3.98
N THR A 98 14.24 13.50 -2.77
CA THR A 98 15.50 13.70 -2.06
C THR A 98 16.69 13.13 -2.83
N LEU A 99 16.55 11.91 -3.36
CA LEU A 99 17.59 11.27 -4.17
C LEU A 99 17.86 12.05 -5.46
N ALA A 100 16.80 12.50 -6.16
CA ALA A 100 16.93 13.32 -7.36
C ALA A 100 17.62 14.67 -7.06
N ALA A 101 17.26 15.33 -5.96
CA ALA A 101 17.88 16.57 -5.53
C ALA A 101 19.37 16.38 -5.19
N ALA A 102 19.72 15.30 -4.48
CA ALA A 102 21.12 14.97 -4.19
C ALA A 102 21.91 14.77 -5.50
N GLN A 103 21.34 14.06 -6.47
CA GLN A 103 21.96 13.82 -7.77
C GLN A 103 22.16 15.10 -8.58
N ILE A 104 21.17 16.00 -8.61
CA ILE A 104 21.28 17.32 -9.28
C ILE A 104 22.40 18.16 -8.66
N ASN A 105 22.56 18.10 -7.34
CA ASN A 105 23.58 18.85 -6.60
C ASN A 105 24.95 18.14 -6.53
N GLY A 106 25.13 17.00 -7.20
CA GLY A 106 26.38 16.24 -7.18
C GLY A 106 26.72 15.61 -5.83
N ILE A 107 25.75 15.48 -4.92
CA ILE A 107 25.92 14.84 -3.62
C ILE A 107 25.90 13.32 -3.82
N PRO A 108 26.92 12.57 -3.34
CA PRO A 108 26.94 11.12 -3.47
C PRO A 108 25.81 10.48 -2.65
N THR A 109 25.08 9.56 -3.28
CA THR A 109 24.04 8.75 -2.63
C THR A 109 24.48 7.28 -2.57
N ASN A 110 23.82 6.48 -1.73
CA ASN A 110 24.00 5.02 -1.71
C ASN A 110 23.69 4.38 -3.08
N VAL A 111 22.72 4.93 -3.81
CA VAL A 111 22.40 4.51 -5.19
C VAL A 111 23.57 4.73 -6.15
N ASN A 112 24.33 5.82 -5.99
CA ASN A 112 25.53 6.07 -6.80
C ASN A 112 26.64 5.04 -6.53
N ALA A 113 26.77 4.59 -5.28
CA ALA A 113 27.73 3.56 -4.89
C ALA A 113 27.34 2.19 -5.46
N GLU A 114 26.04 1.84 -5.44
CA GLU A 114 25.52 0.59 -6.00
C GLU A 114 25.59 0.56 -7.54
N LEU A 115 25.29 1.68 -8.20
CA LEU A 115 25.27 1.79 -9.66
C LEU A 115 26.63 2.19 -10.28
N ARG A 116 27.70 2.28 -9.48
CA ARG A 116 29.08 2.63 -9.92
C ARG A 116 29.15 3.86 -10.84
N GLY A 117 28.37 4.90 -10.55
CA GLY A 117 28.40 6.15 -11.32
C GLY A 117 27.57 6.17 -12.62
N SER A 118 26.77 5.13 -12.89
CA SER A 118 25.95 5.05 -14.12
C SER A 118 24.64 5.85 -14.07
N ALA A 119 24.27 6.41 -12.91
CA ALA A 119 23.04 7.19 -12.75
C ALA A 119 23.29 8.65 -13.15
N THR A 120 23.09 8.97 -14.42
CA THR A 120 23.02 10.36 -14.90
C THR A 120 21.60 10.91 -14.77
N PRO A 121 21.39 12.07 -14.12
CA PRO A 121 20.09 12.71 -14.11
C PRO A 121 19.83 13.28 -15.51
N LYS A 122 18.62 13.10 -16.05
CA LYS A 122 18.20 13.76 -17.28
C LYS A 122 18.14 15.27 -16.97
N ARG A 123 19.09 16.05 -17.53
CA ARG A 123 19.08 17.51 -17.39
C ARG A 123 17.79 18.03 -18.02
N SER A 124 17.00 18.81 -17.27
CA SER A 124 15.79 19.47 -17.74
C SER A 124 16.11 20.50 -18.82
#